data_AF-W9ZS56-F1
#
_entry.id   AF-W9ZS56-F1
#
_cell.length_a   1.000
_cell.length_b   1.000
_cell.length_c   1.000
_cell.angle_alpha   90.00
_cell.angle_beta   90.00
_cell.angle_gamma   90.00
#
_symmetry.space_group_name_H-M   'P 1'
#
loop_
_entity.id
_entity.type
_entity.pdbx_description
1 polymer ?
#
loop_
_entity_poly.entity_id
_entity_poly.type
_entity_poly.pdbx_seq_one_letter_code
_entity_poly.pdbx_strand_id
1 'polypeptide(L)'
;MTQLALRHSQKLIEAEDFPIPADILEGIDIARQSALAETFSAIYELLDRLQEEQECSFECSSMLLGVLTKELRNHEILYPRIAPPFHGFSIEGSKEMINGLKKPEWYRTTRYRHSCYIQDKLSISLAKMVLNVGGFTLNFRIKVQD
;
A
#
# COMPACT_ATOMS: atom_id res chain seq x y z
N MET A 1 11.98 17.16 -7.22
CA MET A 1 12.63 16.38 -6.15
C MET A 1 11.62 15.86 -5.13
N THR A 2 10.73 16.72 -4.62
CA THR A 2 9.73 16.38 -3.60
C THR A 2 8.86 15.17 -3.91
N GLN A 3 8.37 15.03 -5.15
CA GLN A 3 7.54 13.89 -5.55
C GLN A 3 8.35 12.57 -5.59
N LEU A 4 9.61 12.63 -6.03
CA LEU A 4 10.48 11.46 -6.08
C LEU A 4 10.83 11.01 -4.66
N ALA A 5 11.17 11.97 -3.80
CA ALA A 5 11.36 11.78 -2.37
C ALA A 5 10.14 11.11 -1.72
N LEU A 6 8.94 11.65 -1.90
CA LEU A 6 7.70 11.09 -1.35
C LEU A 6 7.42 9.66 -1.84
N ARG A 7 7.67 9.37 -3.12
CA ARG A 7 7.37 8.05 -3.70
C ARG A 7 8.36 6.97 -3.30
N HIS A 8 9.64 7.32 -3.17
CA HIS A 8 10.73 6.34 -3.09
C HIS A 8 11.49 6.36 -1.77
N SER A 9 11.35 7.37 -0.92
CA SER A 9 11.98 7.33 0.40
C SER A 9 11.38 6.20 1.24
N GLN A 10 12.24 5.60 2.05
CA GLN A 10 11.89 4.49 2.95
C GLN A 10 12.02 4.89 4.43
N LYS A 11 12.50 6.11 4.68
CA LYS A 11 12.66 6.74 5.99
C LYS A 11 12.63 8.26 5.82
N LEU A 12 12.64 8.99 6.94
CA LEU A 12 12.87 10.43 6.94
C LEU A 12 14.18 10.75 6.20
N ILE A 13 14.14 11.76 5.34
CA ILE A 13 15.29 12.19 4.55
C ILE A 13 16.16 13.08 5.43
N GLU A 14 17.43 12.71 5.57
CA GLU A 14 18.47 13.51 6.21
C GLU A 14 19.18 14.31 5.12
N ALA A 15 19.07 15.64 5.15
CA ALA A 15 19.67 16.53 4.16
C ALA A 15 20.73 17.43 4.82
N GLU A 16 21.76 16.82 5.40
CA GLU A 16 22.79 17.52 6.19
C GLU A 16 23.61 18.52 5.35
N ASP A 17 23.79 18.24 4.06
CA ASP A 17 24.59 19.06 3.14
C ASP A 17 23.79 20.07 2.31
N PHE A 18 22.45 20.08 2.45
CA PHE A 18 21.58 20.93 1.63
C PHE A 18 20.71 21.84 2.50
N PRO A 19 20.53 23.11 2.11
CA PRO A 19 19.66 24.04 2.82
C PRO A 19 18.18 23.75 2.49
N ILE A 20 17.73 22.51 2.73
CA ILE A 20 16.32 22.14 2.61
C ILE A 20 15.69 22.36 4.00
N PRO A 21 14.64 23.18 4.09
CA PRO A 21 13.92 23.37 5.34
C PRO A 21 13.41 22.05 5.94
N ALA A 22 13.62 21.86 7.24
CA ALA A 22 13.28 20.63 7.94
C ALA A 22 11.77 20.33 7.90
N ASP A 23 10.93 21.36 7.91
CA ASP A 23 9.47 21.27 7.79
C ASP A 23 9.02 20.67 6.44
N ILE A 24 9.78 20.91 5.37
CA ILE A 24 9.51 20.27 4.07
C ILE A 24 9.82 18.77 4.13
N LEU A 25 10.94 18.39 4.73
CA LEU A 25 11.35 16.99 4.87
C LEU A 25 10.39 16.21 5.77
N GLU A 26 9.96 16.82 6.88
CA GLU A 26 8.95 16.28 7.79
C GLU A 26 7.59 16.16 7.08
N GLY A 27 7.18 17.16 6.32
CA GLY A 27 5.95 17.11 5.53
C GLY A 27 5.95 15.95 4.51
N ILE A 28 7.10 15.68 3.88
CA ILE A 28 7.26 14.53 2.96
C ILE A 28 7.10 13.22 3.75
N ASP A 29 7.74 13.08 4.92
CA ASP A 29 7.63 11.85 5.70
C ASP A 29 6.21 11.64 6.24
N ILE A 30 5.54 12.68 6.75
CA ILE A 30 4.13 12.61 7.17
C ILE A 30 3.26 12.10 6.04
N ALA A 31 3.38 12.68 4.84
CA ALA A 31 2.60 12.25 3.69
C ALA A 31 2.90 10.79 3.29
N ARG A 32 4.17 10.36 3.38
CA ARG A 32 4.56 8.96 3.15
C ARG A 32 3.92 8.03 4.18
N GLN A 33 4.04 8.35 5.46
CA GLN A 33 3.52 7.55 6.57
C GLN A 33 1.99 7.42 6.47
N SER A 34 1.28 8.52 6.16
CA SER A 34 -0.17 8.49 5.99
C SER A 34 -0.62 7.61 4.82
N ALA A 35 0.05 7.70 3.67
CA ALA A 35 -0.28 6.87 2.51
C ALA A 35 -0.02 5.37 2.76
N LEU A 36 1.08 5.05 3.47
CA LEU A 36 1.39 3.68 3.88
C LEU A 36 0.41 3.17 4.93
N ALA A 37 0.02 4.00 5.90
CA ALA A 37 -0.98 3.63 6.91
C ALA A 37 -2.30 3.23 6.27
N GLU A 38 -2.85 4.07 5.38
CA GLU A 38 -4.11 3.78 4.69
C GLU A 38 -4.04 2.48 3.90
N THR A 39 -2.88 2.22 3.27
CA THR A 39 -2.65 1.00 2.51
C THR A 39 -2.63 -0.24 3.37
N PHE A 40 -1.76 -0.27 4.38
CA PHE A 40 -1.57 -1.46 5.20
C PHE A 40 -2.83 -1.74 6.01
N SER A 41 -3.54 -0.70 6.47
CA SER A 41 -4.88 -0.86 7.04
C SER A 41 -5.84 -1.55 6.08
N ALA A 42 -5.93 -1.12 4.82
CA ALA A 42 -6.81 -1.77 3.84
C ALA A 42 -6.43 -3.23 3.54
N ILE A 43 -5.13 -3.55 3.54
CA ILE A 43 -4.64 -4.92 3.41
C ILE A 43 -5.10 -5.78 4.59
N TYR A 44 -4.95 -5.26 5.82
CA TYR A 44 -5.32 -5.99 7.03
C TYR A 44 -6.84 -6.11 7.19
N GLU A 45 -7.60 -5.07 6.87
CA GLU A 45 -9.06 -5.13 6.81
C GLU A 45 -9.56 -6.18 5.81
N LEU A 46 -8.91 -6.27 4.63
CA LEU A 46 -9.22 -7.33 3.67
C LEU A 46 -8.90 -8.72 4.24
N LEU A 47 -7.76 -8.87 4.92
CA LEU A 47 -7.37 -10.12 5.57
C LEU A 47 -8.38 -10.54 6.64
N ASP A 48 -8.83 -9.61 7.47
CA ASP A 48 -9.81 -9.85 8.54
C ASP A 48 -11.18 -10.19 7.95
N ARG A 49 -11.64 -9.42 6.95
CA ARG A 49 -12.88 -9.72 6.23
C ARG A 49 -12.86 -11.10 5.59
N LEU A 50 -11.75 -11.52 4.98
CA LEU A 50 -11.64 -12.83 4.34
C LEU A 50 -11.67 -14.00 5.35
N GLN A 51 -11.40 -13.77 6.64
CA GLN A 51 -11.49 -14.78 7.70
C GLN A 51 -12.92 -14.95 8.20
N GLU A 52 -13.70 -13.87 8.25
CA GLU A 52 -15.01 -13.83 8.88
C GLU A 52 -16.15 -13.95 7.86
N GLU A 53 -15.99 -13.33 6.69
CA GLU A 53 -17.03 -13.15 5.69
C GLU A 53 -16.83 -14.00 4.44
N GLN A 54 -17.95 -14.36 3.83
CA GLN A 54 -17.98 -14.92 2.50
C GLN A 54 -17.99 -13.78 1.47
N GLU A 55 -16.99 -13.76 0.60
CA GLU A 55 -16.94 -12.88 -0.57
C GLU A 55 -17.83 -13.50 -1.67
N CYS A 56 -17.23 -13.90 -2.78
CA CYS A 56 -17.97 -14.41 -3.92
C CYS A 56 -18.45 -15.87 -3.76
N SER A 57 -17.85 -16.61 -2.82
CA SER A 57 -18.15 -18.00 -2.41
C SER A 57 -17.15 -18.39 -1.30
N PHE A 58 -17.36 -19.52 -0.63
CA PHE A 58 -16.47 -19.97 0.45
C PHE A 58 -15.08 -20.31 -0.08
N GLU A 59 -15.03 -20.99 -1.22
CA GLU A 59 -13.79 -21.37 -1.92
C GLU A 59 -13.00 -20.13 -2.36
N CYS A 60 -13.71 -19.11 -2.84
CA CYS A 60 -13.14 -17.83 -3.24
C CYS A 60 -12.48 -17.09 -2.07
N SER A 61 -13.21 -16.92 -0.96
CA SER A 61 -12.64 -16.33 0.25
C SER A 61 -11.44 -17.13 0.74
N SER A 62 -11.55 -18.46 0.79
CA SER A 62 -10.48 -19.35 1.27
C SER A 62 -9.21 -19.26 0.40
N MET A 63 -9.37 -19.23 -0.93
CA MET A 63 -8.25 -19.09 -1.85
C MET A 63 -7.57 -17.72 -1.74
N LEU A 64 -8.36 -16.64 -1.66
CA LEU A 64 -7.83 -15.29 -1.49
C LEU A 64 -7.14 -15.13 -0.12
N LEU A 65 -7.74 -15.66 0.94
CA LEU A 65 -7.17 -15.66 2.29
C LEU A 65 -5.83 -16.39 2.32
N GLY A 66 -5.77 -17.58 1.71
CA GLY A 66 -4.54 -18.37 1.64
C GLY A 66 -3.43 -17.66 0.87
N VAL A 67 -3.76 -17.02 -0.26
CA VAL A 67 -2.82 -16.18 -1.02
C VAL A 67 -2.34 -15.01 -0.17
N LEU A 68 -3.27 -14.22 0.37
CA LEU A 68 -2.94 -13.00 1.11
C LEU A 68 -2.08 -13.33 2.33
N THR A 69 -2.48 -14.31 3.14
CA THR A 69 -1.72 -14.75 4.33
C THR A 69 -0.29 -15.15 3.98
N LYS A 70 -0.10 -15.95 2.91
CA LYS A 70 1.23 -16.42 2.50
C LYS A 70 2.10 -15.29 1.99
N GLU A 71 1.56 -14.40 1.16
CA GLU A 71 2.32 -13.30 0.60
C GLU A 71 2.67 -12.26 1.68
N LEU A 72 1.73 -11.89 2.57
CA LEU A 72 2.01 -11.00 3.70
C LEU A 72 3.08 -11.58 4.65
N ARG A 73 3.07 -12.89 4.86
CA ARG A 73 4.14 -13.58 5.62
C ARG A 73 5.47 -13.52 4.90
N ASN A 74 5.50 -13.74 3.59
CA ASN A 74 6.73 -13.69 2.78
C ASN A 74 7.35 -12.29 2.74
N HIS A 75 6.51 -11.25 2.82
CA HIS A 75 6.95 -9.86 2.93
C HIS A 75 7.19 -9.41 4.37
N GLU A 76 7.10 -10.31 5.36
CA GLU A 76 7.35 -10.03 6.77
C GLU A 76 6.44 -8.94 7.37
N ILE A 77 5.23 -8.79 6.84
CA ILE A 77 4.25 -7.76 7.25
C ILE A 77 3.02 -8.33 7.97
N LEU A 78 3.02 -9.62 8.31
CA LEU A 78 1.86 -10.27 8.94
C LEU A 78 2.02 -10.49 10.45
N TYR A 79 3.21 -10.91 10.90
CA TYR A 79 3.47 -11.29 12.28
C TYR A 79 4.81 -10.71 12.77
N PRO A 80 4.80 -9.54 13.46
CA PRO A 80 3.63 -8.70 13.71
C PRO A 80 3.13 -7.98 12.45
N ARG A 81 1.89 -7.48 12.49
CA ARG A 81 1.43 -6.47 11.52
C ARG A 81 2.34 -5.25 11.68
N ILE A 82 2.84 -4.72 10.57
CA ILE A 82 3.68 -3.51 10.62
C ILE A 82 2.84 -2.31 11.00
N ALA A 83 3.47 -1.37 11.71
CA ALA A 83 2.86 -0.15 12.19
C ALA A 83 3.84 1.02 11.99
N PRO A 84 3.37 2.28 12.06
CA PRO A 84 4.25 3.43 12.01
C PRO A 84 5.33 3.37 13.11
N PRO A 85 6.56 3.85 12.82
CA PRO A 85 6.99 4.36 11.53
C PRO A 85 7.29 3.23 10.53
N PHE A 86 6.78 3.33 9.31
CA PHE A 86 6.96 2.33 8.25
C PHE A 86 8.36 2.41 7.61
N HIS A 87 9.41 2.23 8.41
CA HIS A 87 10.79 2.20 7.92
C HIS A 87 11.01 1.01 6.99
N GLY A 88 11.76 1.24 5.91
CA GLY A 88 12.01 0.24 4.87
C GLY A 88 10.93 0.20 3.77
N PHE A 89 9.79 0.86 3.97
CA PHE A 89 8.70 0.90 3.00
C PHE A 89 8.61 2.25 2.29
N SER A 90 8.50 2.20 0.97
CA SER A 90 8.18 3.35 0.13
C SER A 90 6.79 3.18 -0.48
N ILE A 91 6.17 4.28 -0.95
CA ILE A 91 4.86 4.21 -1.61
C ILE A 91 4.98 3.36 -2.88
N GLU A 92 5.99 3.62 -3.72
CA GLU A 92 6.14 2.87 -4.97
C GLU A 92 6.47 1.40 -4.70
N GLY A 93 7.36 1.10 -3.75
CA GLY A 93 7.69 -0.27 -3.39
C GLY A 93 6.48 -1.04 -2.86
N SER A 94 5.64 -0.39 -2.05
CA SER A 94 4.40 -1.01 -1.54
C SER A 94 3.38 -1.25 -2.64
N LYS A 95 3.26 -0.32 -3.60
CA LYS A 95 2.41 -0.49 -4.78
C LYS A 95 2.90 -1.62 -5.68
N GLU A 96 4.20 -1.70 -5.93
CA GLU A 96 4.82 -2.80 -6.70
C GLU A 96 4.61 -4.15 -6.02
N MET A 97 4.81 -4.21 -4.69
CA MET A 97 4.52 -5.39 -3.88
C MET A 97 3.07 -5.86 -4.07
N ILE A 98 2.08 -4.96 -3.93
CA ILE A 98 0.65 -5.31 -4.08
C ILE A 98 0.35 -5.80 -5.50
N ASN A 99 0.88 -5.11 -6.52
CA ASN A 99 0.68 -5.52 -7.91
C ASN A 99 1.32 -6.88 -8.21
N GLY A 100 2.44 -7.19 -7.55
CA GLY A 100 3.19 -8.44 -7.65
C GLY A 100 2.61 -9.61 -6.87
N LEU A 101 1.62 -9.41 -5.99
CA LEU A 101 1.00 -10.50 -5.23
C LEU A 101 0.49 -11.59 -6.16
N LYS A 102 0.74 -12.85 -5.76
CA LYS A 102 0.30 -14.01 -6.55
C LYS A 102 -1.19 -13.96 -6.85
N LYS A 103 -1.55 -14.32 -8.08
CA LYS A 103 -2.94 -14.47 -8.52
C LYS A 103 -3.32 -15.94 -8.45
N PRO A 104 -4.32 -16.34 -7.65
CA PRO A 104 -4.71 -17.74 -7.56
C PRO A 104 -5.30 -18.19 -8.90
N GLU A 105 -4.89 -19.36 -9.36
CA GLU A 105 -5.50 -20.04 -10.50
C GLU A 105 -6.36 -21.18 -9.97
N TRP A 106 -7.68 -21.05 -10.08
CA TRP A 106 -8.60 -22.10 -9.72
C TRP A 106 -9.86 -22.07 -10.60
N TYR A 107 -10.52 -23.22 -10.66
CA TYR A 107 -11.65 -23.46 -11.55
C TYR A 107 -12.88 -23.80 -10.72
N ARG A 108 -14.01 -23.18 -11.06
CA ARG A 108 -15.31 -23.65 -10.57
C ARG A 108 -15.69 -24.94 -11.31
N THR A 109 -16.64 -25.70 -10.75
CA THR A 109 -17.16 -26.97 -11.32
C THR A 109 -17.56 -26.86 -12.79
N THR A 110 -17.93 -25.67 -13.24
CA THR A 110 -18.32 -25.31 -14.60
C THR A 110 -17.14 -25.05 -15.57
N ARG A 111 -15.90 -25.37 -15.19
CA ARG A 111 -14.64 -25.13 -15.96
C ARG A 111 -14.32 -23.66 -16.26
N TYR A 112 -15.09 -22.70 -15.72
CA TYR A 112 -14.71 -21.30 -15.80
C TYR A 112 -13.58 -21.00 -14.82
N ARG A 113 -12.49 -20.41 -15.34
CA ARG A 113 -11.42 -19.85 -14.52
C ARG A 113 -12.01 -18.75 -13.66
N HIS A 114 -11.79 -18.85 -12.35
CA HIS A 114 -12.20 -17.82 -11.43
C HIS A 114 -11.20 -16.66 -11.44
N SER A 115 -11.69 -15.42 -11.52
CA SER A 115 -10.86 -14.24 -11.78
C SER A 115 -10.89 -13.19 -10.66
N CYS A 116 -11.16 -13.58 -9.41
CA CYS A 116 -10.98 -12.66 -8.29
C CYS A 116 -9.51 -12.61 -7.87
N TYR A 117 -8.98 -11.38 -7.77
CA TYR A 117 -7.62 -11.12 -7.32
C TYR A 117 -7.60 -10.15 -6.14
N ILE A 118 -6.55 -10.22 -5.32
CA ILE A 118 -6.35 -9.30 -4.20
C ILE A 118 -6.22 -7.85 -4.69
N GLN A 119 -5.55 -7.66 -5.83
CA GLN A 119 -5.33 -6.35 -6.45
C GLN A 119 -6.66 -5.62 -6.74
N ASP A 120 -7.67 -6.35 -7.22
CA ASP A 120 -8.98 -5.75 -7.52
C ASP A 120 -9.67 -5.28 -6.24
N LYS A 121 -9.52 -6.05 -5.15
CA LYS A 121 -10.07 -5.73 -3.83
C LYS A 121 -9.37 -4.54 -3.16
N LEU A 122 -8.10 -4.30 -3.50
CA LEU A 122 -7.30 -3.19 -2.99
C LEU A 122 -7.24 -1.99 -3.97
N SER A 123 -7.95 -2.05 -5.09
CA SER A 123 -7.85 -1.05 -6.17
C SER A 123 -8.14 0.38 -5.71
N ILE A 124 -9.10 0.58 -4.81
CA ILE A 124 -9.42 1.89 -4.23
C ILE A 124 -8.24 2.42 -3.42
N SER A 125 -7.67 1.62 -2.52
CA SER A 125 -6.53 2.02 -1.70
C SER A 125 -5.29 2.30 -2.55
N LEU A 126 -5.06 1.50 -3.59
CA LEU A 126 -4.00 1.74 -4.58
C LEU A 126 -4.20 3.06 -5.34
N ALA A 127 -5.44 3.38 -5.74
CA ALA A 127 -5.74 4.64 -6.41
C ALA A 127 -5.49 5.84 -5.47
N LYS A 128 -5.89 5.73 -4.20
CA LYS A 128 -5.67 6.77 -3.21
C LYS A 128 -4.19 7.00 -2.87
N MET A 129 -3.37 5.95 -2.80
CA MET A 129 -1.92 6.11 -2.69
C MET A 129 -1.37 7.04 -3.77
N VAL A 130 -1.82 6.88 -5.02
CA VAL A 130 -1.38 7.68 -6.16
C VAL A 130 -1.90 9.11 -6.08
N LEU A 131 -3.15 9.30 -5.65
CA LEU A 131 -3.74 10.63 -5.47
C LEU A 131 -3.07 11.43 -4.34
N ASN A 132 -2.68 10.79 -3.23
CA ASN A 132 -1.97 11.46 -2.15
C ASN A 132 -0.63 12.04 -2.61
N VAL A 133 0.07 11.35 -3.51
CA VAL A 133 1.28 11.87 -4.17
C VAL A 133 0.96 13.08 -5.06
N GLY A 134 -0.16 13.05 -5.78
CA GLY A 134 -0.64 14.16 -6.61
C GLY A 134 -1.06 15.39 -5.79
N GLY A 135 -1.80 15.19 -4.69
CA GLY A 135 -2.28 16.26 -3.80
C GLY A 135 -1.16 17.00 -3.10
N PHE A 136 -0.08 16.31 -2.71
CA PHE A 136 1.12 16.94 -2.16
C PHE A 136 1.75 17.95 -3.14
N THR A 137 1.74 17.63 -4.44
CA THR A 137 2.27 18.53 -5.48
C THR A 137 1.46 19.82 -5.60
N LEU A 138 0.14 19.76 -5.40
CA LEU A 138 -0.74 20.92 -5.44
C LEU A 138 -0.54 21.83 -4.22
N ASN A 139 -0.44 21.25 -3.01
CA ASN A 139 -0.28 22.02 -1.78
C ASN A 139 1.07 22.77 -1.70
N PHE A 140 2.15 22.20 -2.24
CA PHE A 140 3.44 22.90 -2.32
C PHE A 140 3.45 24.03 -3.34
N ARG A 141 2.75 23.89 -4.48
CA ARG A 141 2.63 24.97 -5.46
C ARG A 141 1.90 26.19 -4.88
N ILE A 142 0.89 25.96 -4.05
CA ILE A 142 0.14 27.03 -3.38
C ILE A 142 1.04 27.75 -2.37
N LYS A 143 1.84 27.03 -1.57
CA LYS A 143 2.73 27.65 -0.56
C LYS A 143 3.94 28.41 -1.12
N VAL A 144 4.28 28.27 -2.41
CA VAL A 144 5.43 28.95 -3.05
C VAL A 144 5.01 30.24 -3.77
N GLN A 145 3.71 30.58 -3.76
CA GLN A 145 3.18 31.78 -4.41
C GLN A 145 2.86 32.95 -3.44
N ASP A 146 3.23 32.83 -2.16
CA ASP A 146 3.08 33.88 -1.15
C ASP A 146 4.44 34.42 -0.67
#